data_AF-A0A7H4M2Y4-F1
#
_entry.id   AF-A0A7H4M2Y4-F1
#
_cell.length_a   1.000
_cell.length_b   1.000
_cell.length_c   1.000
_cell.angle_alpha   90.00
_cell.angle_beta   90.00
_cell.angle_gamma   90.00
#
_symmetry.space_group_name_H-M   'P 1'
#
loop_
_entity.id
_entity.type
_entity.pdbx_description
1 polymer ?
#
loop_
_entity_poly.entity_id
_entity_poly.type
_entity_poly.pdbx_seq_one_letter_code
_entity_poly.pdbx_strand_id
1 'polypeptide(L)'
;MDEQNLWHDIARILAHRLLVMAIREKEFIGVESFIMIRTLILELGSYPEEYREQINVLNFIQRRTNLSRSGILYVLSELRKGGVHQRPSRRAEGN
;
A
#
# COMPACT_ATOMS: atom_id res chain seq x y z
N MET A 1 -22.86 6.47 -41.19
CA MET A 1 -22.89 5.67 -39.94
C MET A 1 -21.45 5.31 -39.53
N ASP A 2 -20.59 6.32 -39.51
CA ASP A 2 -19.70 6.75 -38.45
C ASP A 2 -18.95 5.69 -37.62
N GLU A 3 -17.91 5.11 -38.24
CA GLU A 3 -16.75 4.49 -37.56
C GLU A 3 -16.08 5.43 -36.53
N GLN A 4 -16.37 6.74 -36.60
CA GLN A 4 -15.83 7.80 -35.75
C GLN A 4 -16.32 7.76 -34.28
N ASN A 5 -17.40 7.03 -33.95
CA ASN A 5 -17.90 6.95 -32.56
C ASN A 5 -17.43 5.70 -31.80
N LEU A 6 -17.12 4.59 -32.49
CA LEU A 6 -16.69 3.36 -31.81
C LEU A 6 -15.35 3.53 -31.09
N TRP A 7 -14.40 4.23 -31.69
CA TRP A 7 -13.08 4.41 -31.08
C TRP A 7 -13.15 5.27 -29.82
N HIS A 8 -14.05 6.27 -29.77
CA HIS A 8 -14.28 7.07 -28.58
C HIS A 8 -14.88 6.24 -27.44
N ASP A 9 -15.85 5.37 -27.75
CA ASP A 9 -16.45 4.47 -26.76
C ASP A 9 -15.44 3.45 -26.24
N ILE A 10 -14.63 2.86 -27.13
CA ILE A 10 -13.54 1.95 -26.75
C ILE A 10 -12.51 2.69 -25.88
N ALA A 11 -12.07 3.87 -26.30
CA ALA A 11 -11.12 4.69 -25.53
C ALA A 11 -11.66 5.05 -24.15
N ARG A 12 -12.95 5.39 -24.05
CA ARG A 12 -13.62 5.69 -22.78
C ARG A 12 -13.68 4.46 -21.86
N ILE A 13 -14.01 3.28 -22.40
CA ILE A 13 -14.03 2.03 -21.64
C ILE A 13 -12.61 1.67 -21.16
N LEU A 14 -11.59 1.81 -22.02
CA LEU A 14 -10.20 1.54 -21.67
C LEU A 14 -9.69 2.50 -20.60
N ALA A 15 -9.95 3.80 -20.75
CA ALA A 15 -9.57 4.81 -19.76
C ALA A 15 -10.21 4.52 -18.39
N HIS A 16 -11.50 4.15 -18.39
CA HIS A 16 -12.20 3.77 -17.16
C HIS A 16 -11.57 2.52 -16.51
N ARG A 17 -11.29 1.48 -17.31
CA ARG A 17 -10.64 0.25 -16.84
C ARG A 17 -9.26 0.52 -16.24
N LEU A 18 -8.45 1.33 -16.92
CA LEU A 18 -7.11 1.71 -16.47
C LEU A 18 -7.17 2.46 -15.14
N LEU A 19 -8.10 3.41 -15.00
CA LEU A 19 -8.27 4.16 -13.76
C LEU A 19 -8.68 3.26 -12.59
N VAL A 20 -9.62 2.33 -12.81
CA VAL A 20 -10.02 1.35 -11.79
C VAL A 20 -8.85 0.43 -11.41
N MET A 21 -8.06 -0.02 -12.38
CA MET A 21 -6.86 -0.83 -12.12
C MET A 21 -5.82 -0.07 -11.31
N ALA A 22 -5.51 1.18 -11.68
CA ALA A 22 -4.54 2.01 -10.96
C ALA A 22 -4.94 2.26 -9.50
N ILE A 23 -6.24 2.47 -9.23
CA ILE A 23 -6.75 2.60 -7.86
C ILE A 23 -6.54 1.29 -7.09
N ARG A 24 -6.91 0.14 -7.68
CA ARG A 24 -6.75 -1.17 -7.02
C ARG A 24 -5.30 -1.52 -6.77
N GLU A 25 -4.42 -1.20 -7.71
CA GLU A 25 -2.98 -1.42 -7.58
C GLU A 25 -2.41 -0.61 -6.40
N LYS A 26 -2.79 0.67 -6.29
CA LYS A 26 -2.37 1.50 -5.16
C LYS A 26 -2.84 0.95 -3.81
N GLU A 27 -4.09 0.48 -3.74
CA GLU A 27 -4.62 -0.15 -2.52
C GLU A 27 -3.88 -1.45 -2.20
N PHE A 28 -3.62 -2.29 -3.21
CA PHE A 28 -2.90 -3.55 -3.04
C PHE A 28 -1.47 -3.32 -2.54
N ILE A 29 -0.72 -2.40 -3.16
CA ILE A 29 0.63 -2.02 -2.73
C ILE A 29 0.61 -1.50 -1.28
N GLY A 30 -0.40 -0.72 -0.90
CA GLY A 30 -0.57 -0.23 0.47
C GLY A 30 -0.76 -1.37 1.48
N VAL A 31 -1.64 -2.33 1.17
CA VAL A 31 -1.90 -3.52 2.01
C VAL A 31 -0.65 -4.39 2.13
N GLU A 32 0.05 -4.65 1.02
CA GLU A 32 1.27 -5.45 1.00
C GLU A 32 2.40 -4.79 1.82
N SER A 33 2.60 -3.49 1.63
CA SER A 33 3.59 -2.71 2.38
C SER A 33 3.34 -2.77 3.89
N PHE A 34 2.07 -2.67 4.30
CA PHE A 34 1.68 -2.77 5.70
C PHE A 34 1.99 -4.14 6.29
N ILE A 35 1.62 -5.22 5.60
CA ILE A 35 1.87 -6.60 6.05
C ILE A 35 3.37 -6.84 6.17
N MET A 36 4.14 -6.45 5.15
CA MET A 36 5.58 -6.64 5.11
C MET A 36 6.30 -5.92 6.25
N ILE A 37 6.00 -4.64 6.46
CA ILE A 37 6.59 -3.84 7.54
C ILE A 37 6.21 -4.39 8.91
N ARG A 38 4.95 -4.79 9.10
CA ARG A 38 4.49 -5.40 10.35
C ARG A 38 5.23 -6.70 10.65
N THR A 39 5.40 -7.58 9.66
CA THR A 39 6.17 -8.82 9.81
C THR A 39 7.61 -8.54 10.22
N LEU A 40 8.28 -7.58 9.58
CA LEU A 40 9.66 -7.21 9.92
C LEU A 40 9.80 -6.60 11.32
N ILE A 41 8.81 -5.84 11.79
CA ILE A 41 8.81 -5.31 13.17
C ILE A 41 8.63 -6.45 14.18
N LEU A 42 7.74 -7.40 13.90
CA LEU A 42 7.56 -8.59 14.76
C LEU A 42 8.82 -9.45 14.81
N GLU A 43 9.49 -9.63 13.66
CA GLU A 43 10.79 -10.28 13.59
C GLU A 43 11.84 -9.56 14.44
N LEU A 44 11.93 -8.23 14.33
CA LEU A 44 12.85 -7.42 15.14
C LEU A 44 12.55 -7.53 16.65
N GLY A 45 11.28 -7.68 17.02
CA GLY A 45 10.86 -7.93 18.40
C GLY A 45 11.31 -9.29 18.94
N SER A 46 11.60 -10.26 18.07
CA SER A 46 12.11 -11.58 18.47
C SER A 46 13.60 -11.61 18.80
N TYR A 47 14.35 -10.57 18.41
CA TYR A 47 15.79 -10.49 18.68
C TYR A 47 16.08 -10.11 20.14
N PRO A 48 17.24 -10.50 20.70
CA PRO A 48 17.65 -10.07 22.03
C PRO A 48 17.77 -8.54 22.10
N GLU A 49 17.53 -7.99 23.29
CA GLU A 49 17.45 -6.55 23.51
C GLU A 49 18.75 -5.82 23.14
N GLU A 50 19.92 -6.39 23.48
CA GLU A 50 21.21 -5.74 23.20
C GLU A 50 21.45 -5.57 21.69
N TYR A 51 20.93 -6.48 20.88
CA TYR A 51 20.99 -6.39 19.42
C TYR A 51 19.92 -5.45 18.87
N ARG A 52 18.75 -5.41 19.48
CA ARG A 52 17.61 -4.60 19.03
C ARG A 52 17.91 -3.10 19.14
N GLU A 53 18.54 -2.67 20.22
CA GLU A 53 18.88 -1.25 20.46
C GLU A 53 19.86 -0.69 19.42
N GLN A 54 20.69 -1.55 18.84
CA GLN A 54 21.67 -1.16 17.82
C GLN A 54 21.04 -1.02 16.42
N ILE A 55 19.80 -1.47 16.24
CA ILE A 55 19.15 -1.53 14.93
C ILE A 55 18.28 -0.28 14.69
N ASN A 56 18.66 0.50 13.68
CA ASN A 56 17.76 1.50 13.11
C ASN A 56 16.65 0.81 12.30
N VAL A 57 15.41 0.82 12.83
CA VAL A 57 14.23 0.17 12.24
C VAL A 57 13.98 0.58 10.78
N LEU A 58 14.14 1.87 10.45
CA LEU A 58 13.93 2.37 9.09
C LEU A 58 14.96 1.76 8.12
N ASN A 59 16.24 1.76 8.48
CA ASN A 59 17.29 1.16 7.65
C ASN A 59 17.18 -0.36 7.57
N PHE A 60 16.69 -1.01 8.64
CA PHE A 60 16.42 -2.45 8.64
C PHE A 60 15.34 -2.83 7.63
N ILE A 61 14.21 -2.12 7.65
CA ILE A 61 13.11 -2.34 6.69
C ILE A 61 13.54 -1.96 5.27
N GLN A 62 14.20 -0.82 5.09
CA GLN A 62 14.60 -0.34 3.77
C GLN A 62 15.58 -1.29 3.05
N ARG A 63 16.42 -2.03 3.79
CA ARG A 63 17.34 -3.01 3.19
C ARG A 63 16.68 -4.34 2.84
N ARG A 64 15.53 -4.65 3.44
CA ARG A 64 14.81 -5.92 3.26
C ARG A 64 13.57 -5.80 2.36
N THR A 65 13.27 -4.60 1.90
CA THR A 65 12.09 -4.29 1.10
C THR A 65 12.47 -3.32 -0.02
N ASN A 66 11.73 -3.32 -1.12
CA ASN A 66 11.89 -2.32 -2.19
C ASN A 66 11.06 -1.05 -1.95
N LEU A 67 10.66 -0.80 -0.70
CA LEU A 67 9.80 0.32 -0.33
C LEU A 67 10.60 1.61 -0.26
N SER A 68 9.98 2.71 -0.69
CA SER A 68 10.54 4.04 -0.51
C SER A 68 10.57 4.42 0.98
N ARG A 69 11.53 5.28 1.37
CA ARG A 69 11.60 5.79 2.75
C ARG A 69 10.29 6.45 3.21
N SER A 70 9.66 7.24 2.33
CA SER A 70 8.39 7.90 2.64
C SER A 70 7.25 6.90 2.86
N GLY A 71 7.18 5.84 2.05
CA GLY A 71 6.21 4.75 2.22
C GLY A 71 6.40 4.02 3.55
N ILE A 72 7.66 3.71 3.91
CA ILE A 72 7.97 3.07 5.20
C ILE A 72 7.58 3.96 6.37
N LEU A 73 7.96 5.23 6.35
CA LEU A 73 7.62 6.19 7.42
C LEU A 73 6.12 6.40 7.56
N TYR A 74 5.39 6.46 6.44
CA TYR A 74 3.94 6.53 6.44
C TYR A 74 3.34 5.32 7.18
N VAL A 75 3.69 4.10 6.78
CA VAL A 75 3.20 2.87 7.41
C VAL A 75 3.59 2.77 8.88
N LEU A 76 4.83 3.13 9.24
CA LEU A 76 5.28 3.18 10.64
C LEU A 76 4.46 4.18 11.46
N SER A 77 4.13 5.34 10.87
CA SER A 77 3.28 6.33 11.52
C SER A 77 1.86 5.81 11.76
N GLU A 78 1.30 5.08 10.79
CA GLU A 78 -0.02 4.46 10.89
C GLU A 78 -0.05 3.32 11.92
N LEU A 79 1.00 2.49 11.97
CA LEU A 79 1.18 1.45 12.97
C LEU A 79 1.26 2.05 14.39
N ARG A 80 2.02 3.14 14.57
CA ARG A 80 2.14 3.83 15.86
C ARG A 80 0.82 4.46 16.33
N LYS A 81 -0.02 4.92 15.39
CA LYS A 81 -1.34 5.48 15.71
C LYS A 81 -2.35 4.42 16.17
N GLY A 82 -2.09 3.13 15.95
CA GLY A 82 -2.90 2.04 16.51
C GLY A 82 -4.33 1.98 15.98
N GLY A 83 -4.54 1.27 14.86
CA GLY A 83 -5.76 0.47 14.67
C GLY A 83 -7.05 1.11 14.13
N VAL A 84 -7.13 2.41 13.82
CA VAL A 84 -8.44 3.03 13.45
C VAL A 84 -8.83 2.90 11.96
N HIS A 85 -7.91 2.57 11.05
CA HIS A 85 -8.22 2.45 9.61
C HIS A 85 -7.92 1.06 9.04
N GLN A 86 -8.21 0.00 9.79
CA GLN A 86 -8.28 -1.34 9.20
C GLN A 86 -9.57 -1.48 8.37
N ARG A 87 -9.61 -0.76 7.23
CA ARG A 87 -10.44 -1.02 6.03
C ARG A 87 -10.37 0.22 5.11
N PRO A 88 -9.89 0.10 3.86
CA PRO A 88 -10.59 0.76 2.77
C PRO A 88 -11.91 -0.02 2.61
N SER A 89 -12.90 0.36 3.42
CA SER A 89 -14.25 -0.18 3.29
C SER A 89 -14.76 0.26 1.93
N ARG A 90 -15.08 -0.74 1.12
CA ARG A 90 -15.89 -0.63 -0.08
C ARG A 90 -16.96 0.44 0.07
N ARG A 91 -17.09 1.25 -0.98
CA ARG A 91 -18.35 1.90 -1.36
C ARG A 91 -19.53 0.94 -1.13
N ALA A 92 -20.51 1.40 -0.39
CA ALA A 92 -21.91 1.36 -0.82
C ALA A 92 -22.22 2.85 -1.04
N GLU A 93 -22.28 3.41 -2.26
CA GLU A 93 -23.24 3.16 -3.34
C GLU A 93 -24.56 2.57 -2.82
N GLY A 94 -25.53 3.47 -2.61
CA GLY A 94 -26.87 3.16 -2.11
C GLY A 94 -27.65 4.36 -1.60
N ASN A 95 -27.72 5.46 -2.38
CA ASN A 95 -28.90 6.33 -2.53
C ASN A 95 -28.73 7.20 -3.76
#